data_AF-A0A0D2D7Z8-F1
#
_entry.id   AF-A0A0D2D7Z8-F1
#
_cell.length_a   1.000
_cell.length_b   1.000
_cell.length_c   1.000
_cell.angle_alpha   90.00
_cell.angle_beta   90.00
_cell.angle_gamma   90.00
#
_symmetry.space_group_name_H-M   'P 1'
#
loop_
_entity.id
_entity.type
_entity.pdbx_description
1 polymer ?
#
loop_
_entity_poly.entity_id
_entity_poly.type
_entity_poly.pdbx_seq_one_letter_code
_entity_poly.pdbx_strand_id
1 'polypeptide(L)'
;MANPPSSSGSPQLGTNNEVPNPDQPYQPFMDVRPPTTAGLSDANGSPLTEREIEEVEKREREDRQATPEPEDFNISFPQDLPTPPFLHVQGVPNFRDLGGYECKPPSSGAAAAARSSSGSGGDGDGVYVLRKGLLFRCAHPTHLTQSGADYLVNTLGVKDMYDLRSQPEINRLAATVAESGKAVYPLADPRTGCLDSVPGLTRHFTPVYQSEDYGPVALATKLAWYTAEHAHDEDAGFAYSEGFVKAYRDIAVHGASAYGEMFRHLLEKPTTPLVFHCTAGKDRTGVFGAMIGRLVGVPDEVICWEYALTEPGLGHWRKEFIDRICSQGMGSGGGRGGGGGGGGKQHNPPRIWPGDKPQITREAAARICGSRAGNMRAFLRLVLDRELGSVEQYLSERCGFSEIEIVKLRDSLIAKVSPTDVVKQCEIKGWTADGGVED
;
A
#
# COMPACT_ATOMS: atom_id res chain seq x y z
N MET A 1 20.51 -2.08 63.27
CA MET A 1 21.53 -1.70 62.26
C MET A 1 20.93 -2.00 60.90
N ALA A 2 20.92 -0.99 60.03
CA ALA A 2 20.19 -0.94 58.77
C ALA A 2 20.95 -1.63 57.62
N ASN A 3 20.18 -2.11 56.63
CA ASN A 3 20.64 -2.70 55.36
C ASN A 3 21.44 -1.71 54.49
N PRO A 4 22.36 -2.19 53.63
CA PRO A 4 22.72 -1.51 52.40
C PRO A 4 22.04 -2.15 51.15
N PRO A 5 21.87 -1.38 50.06
CA PRO A 5 20.97 -1.73 48.95
C PRO A 5 21.68 -2.52 47.83
N SER A 6 20.95 -3.47 47.22
CA SER A 6 21.35 -4.14 45.98
C SER A 6 21.02 -3.27 44.76
N SER A 7 22.03 -3.06 43.93
CA SER A 7 22.04 -2.34 42.68
C SER A 7 21.10 -2.89 41.61
N SER A 8 20.51 -1.97 40.85
CA SER A 8 19.73 -2.14 39.61
C SER A 8 20.46 -2.93 38.53
N GLY A 9 19.86 -4.02 38.05
CA GLY A 9 20.24 -4.72 36.83
C GLY A 9 19.26 -4.40 35.69
N SER A 10 19.77 -3.82 34.61
CA SER A 10 19.05 -3.58 33.36
C SER A 10 18.68 -4.90 32.68
N PRO A 11 17.49 -5.05 32.06
CA PRO A 11 17.18 -6.24 31.27
C PRO A 11 17.86 -6.19 29.90
N GLN A 12 18.68 -7.19 29.60
CA GLN A 12 19.24 -7.44 28.26
C GLN A 12 18.14 -7.96 27.32
N LEU A 13 17.98 -7.34 26.14
CA LEU A 13 17.18 -7.89 25.05
C LEU A 13 17.96 -9.03 24.38
N GLY A 14 17.40 -10.24 24.42
CA GLY A 14 17.94 -11.43 23.76
C GLY A 14 17.73 -11.40 22.24
N THR A 15 18.79 -11.73 21.53
CA THR A 15 18.84 -11.94 20.07
C THR A 15 18.36 -13.36 19.73
N ASN A 16 17.20 -13.52 19.09
CA ASN A 16 16.82 -14.80 18.47
C ASN A 16 16.47 -14.59 16.99
N ASN A 17 17.44 -14.95 16.13
CA ASN A 17 17.29 -15.20 14.70
C ASN A 17 16.80 -16.64 14.51
N GLU A 18 15.49 -16.88 14.47
CA GLU A 18 14.94 -18.17 14.01
C GLU A 18 14.15 -17.99 12.71
N VAL A 19 14.48 -18.83 11.73
CA VAL A 19 13.80 -18.94 10.43
C VAL A 19 12.40 -19.55 10.65
N PRO A 20 11.31 -19.01 10.08
CA PRO A 20 9.96 -19.53 10.35
C PRO A 20 9.72 -20.94 9.82
N ASN A 21 9.10 -21.79 10.63
CA ASN A 21 8.64 -23.14 10.27
C ASN A 21 7.36 -23.07 9.41
N PRO A 22 7.32 -23.67 8.20
CA PRO A 22 6.19 -23.57 7.27
C PRO A 22 4.92 -24.32 7.72
N ASP A 23 5.00 -25.25 8.68
CA ASP A 23 3.86 -26.11 9.08
C ASP A 23 3.14 -25.66 10.37
N GLN A 24 3.51 -24.49 10.93
CA GLN A 24 2.82 -23.91 12.08
C GLN A 24 2.03 -22.66 11.68
N PRO A 25 0.71 -22.58 11.95
CA PRO A 25 -0.01 -21.31 11.84
C PRO A 25 0.60 -20.33 12.84
N TYR A 26 1.36 -19.38 12.31
CA TYR A 26 2.08 -18.38 13.08
C TYR A 26 1.10 -17.46 13.81
N GLN A 27 1.30 -17.33 15.13
CA GLN A 27 0.72 -16.24 15.90
C GLN A 27 1.67 -15.04 15.83
N PRO A 28 1.23 -13.86 15.37
CA PRO A 28 2.07 -12.67 15.35
C PRO A 28 2.65 -12.40 16.74
N PHE A 29 3.88 -11.87 16.78
CA PHE A 29 4.55 -11.34 17.97
C PHE A 29 3.84 -10.06 18.48
N MET A 30 2.56 -10.21 18.75
CA MET A 30 1.65 -9.29 19.41
C MET A 30 1.39 -9.96 20.76
N ASP A 31 1.67 -9.32 21.88
CA ASP A 31 1.22 -9.83 23.17
C ASP A 31 -0.31 -9.89 23.13
N VAL A 32 -0.86 -11.08 22.85
CA VAL A 32 -2.29 -11.35 22.58
C VAL A 32 -3.12 -11.37 23.86
N ARG A 33 -2.78 -10.52 24.84
CA ARG A 33 -3.71 -10.19 25.91
C ARG A 33 -4.48 -8.95 25.49
N PRO A 34 -5.70 -9.09 24.95
CA PRO A 34 -6.59 -7.95 24.87
C PRO A 34 -6.70 -7.33 26.27
N PRO A 35 -6.86 -6.00 26.39
CA PRO A 35 -7.45 -5.43 27.60
C PRO A 35 -8.72 -6.23 27.89
N THR A 36 -9.03 -6.49 29.16
CA THR A 36 -10.08 -7.43 29.64
C THR A 36 -11.52 -7.10 29.19
N THR A 37 -11.71 -6.26 28.17
CA THR A 37 -13.00 -5.79 27.66
C THR A 37 -13.05 -5.66 26.12
N ALA A 38 -12.21 -6.36 25.35
CA ALA A 38 -12.30 -6.34 23.88
C ALA A 38 -13.09 -7.54 23.31
N GLY A 39 -14.40 -7.34 23.09
CA GLY A 39 -14.91 -7.47 21.73
C GLY A 39 -15.71 -8.68 21.27
N LEU A 40 -15.98 -9.72 22.08
CA LEU A 40 -17.03 -10.69 21.78
C LEU A 40 -17.66 -11.17 23.09
N SER A 41 -18.72 -10.49 23.49
CA SER A 41 -19.51 -10.93 24.63
C SER A 41 -20.99 -10.68 24.36
N ASP A 42 -21.83 -11.58 24.86
CA ASP A 42 -23.25 -11.34 25.00
C ASP A 42 -23.52 -10.09 25.88
N ALA A 43 -24.79 -9.70 26.04
CA ALA A 43 -25.17 -8.55 26.85
C ALA A 43 -24.70 -8.61 28.32
N ASN A 44 -24.16 -9.75 28.76
CA ASN A 44 -23.69 -10.01 30.12
C ASN A 44 -22.16 -10.20 30.24
N GLY A 45 -21.39 -10.04 29.16
CA GLY A 45 -19.94 -10.21 29.21
C GLY A 45 -19.45 -11.65 28.99
N SER A 46 -20.31 -12.57 28.53
CA SER A 46 -19.95 -13.97 28.26
C SER A 46 -19.58 -14.19 26.78
N PRO A 47 -18.57 -15.01 26.44
CA PRO A 47 -18.21 -15.30 25.05
C PRO A 47 -19.41 -15.82 24.23
N LEU A 48 -19.53 -15.38 22.97
CA LEU A 48 -20.55 -15.88 22.05
C LEU A 48 -20.36 -17.37 21.76
N THR A 49 -21.47 -18.07 21.56
CA THR A 49 -21.50 -19.47 21.17
C THR A 49 -21.22 -19.66 19.67
N GLU A 50 -20.74 -20.85 19.27
CA GLU A 50 -20.45 -21.18 17.85
C GLU A 50 -21.64 -20.91 16.91
N ARG A 51 -22.86 -21.17 17.40
CA ARG A 51 -24.09 -20.93 16.63
C ARG A 51 -24.37 -19.44 16.39
N GLU A 52 -24.09 -18.59 17.37
CA GLU A 52 -24.26 -17.14 17.24
C GLU A 52 -23.24 -16.56 16.27
N ILE A 53 -22.03 -17.13 16.23
CA ILE A 53 -21.00 -16.80 15.25
C ILE A 53 -21.49 -17.14 13.83
N GLU A 54 -22.01 -18.35 13.62
CA GLU A 54 -22.54 -18.79 12.32
C GLU A 54 -23.71 -17.94 11.82
N GLU A 55 -24.61 -17.52 12.71
CA GLU A 55 -25.76 -16.67 12.37
C GLU A 55 -25.33 -15.25 11.97
N VAL A 56 -24.31 -14.69 12.64
CA VAL A 56 -23.71 -13.40 12.27
C VAL A 56 -23.02 -13.49 10.91
N GLU A 57 -22.20 -14.52 10.68
CA GLU A 57 -21.51 -14.72 9.41
C GLU A 57 -22.46 -14.91 8.22
N LYS A 58 -23.57 -15.61 8.44
CA LYS A 58 -24.61 -15.81 7.43
C LYS A 58 -25.29 -14.50 7.06
N ARG A 59 -25.68 -13.70 8.06
CA ARG A 59 -26.34 -12.40 7.84
C ARG A 59 -25.44 -11.41 7.10
N GLU A 60 -24.16 -11.37 7.45
CA GLU A 60 -23.18 -10.53 6.75
C GLU A 60 -22.92 -10.99 5.31
N ARG A 61 -23.07 -12.29 5.01
CA ARG A 61 -23.00 -12.82 3.65
C ARG A 61 -24.15 -12.35 2.79
N GLU A 62 -25.35 -12.29 3.35
CA GLU A 62 -26.57 -11.82 2.67
C GLU A 62 -26.49 -10.30 2.40
N ASP A 63 -26.01 -9.51 3.37
CA ASP A 63 -25.80 -8.06 3.23
C ASP A 63 -24.73 -7.69 2.19
N ARG A 64 -23.69 -8.52 2.03
CA ARG A 64 -22.68 -8.36 0.97
C ARG A 64 -23.27 -8.52 -0.44
N GLN A 65 -24.23 -9.43 -0.60
CA GLN A 65 -24.91 -9.68 -1.88
C GLN A 65 -25.94 -8.58 -2.22
N ALA A 66 -26.37 -7.81 -1.22
CA ALA A 66 -27.45 -6.81 -1.38
C ALA A 66 -26.97 -5.37 -1.63
N THR A 67 -25.65 -5.13 -1.75
CA THR A 67 -25.09 -3.78 -1.97
C THR A 67 -24.78 -3.59 -3.47
N PRO A 68 -25.65 -2.93 -4.26
CA PRO A 68 -25.38 -2.69 -5.68
C PRO A 68 -24.22 -1.69 -5.86
N GLU A 69 -23.34 -1.98 -6.82
CA GLU A 69 -22.24 -1.08 -7.20
C GLU A 69 -22.75 0.14 -8.01
N PRO A 70 -22.01 1.27 -8.00
CA PRO A 70 -22.33 2.45 -8.80
C PRO A 70 -22.59 2.12 -10.28
N GLU A 71 -23.55 2.79 -10.90
CA GLU A 71 -23.97 2.46 -12.27
C GLU A 71 -23.14 3.15 -13.37
N ASP A 72 -22.26 4.11 -13.02
CA ASP A 72 -21.55 4.94 -13.98
C ASP A 72 -20.02 4.91 -13.76
N PHE A 73 -19.36 3.97 -14.44
CA PHE A 73 -17.91 3.72 -14.36
C PHE A 73 -17.16 4.14 -15.63
N ASN A 74 -17.74 5.01 -16.46
CA ASN A 74 -17.01 5.60 -17.57
C ASN A 74 -15.88 6.50 -17.03
N ILE A 75 -14.66 5.99 -17.13
CA ILE A 75 -13.43 6.51 -16.53
C ILE A 75 -13.19 7.98 -16.92
N SER A 76 -13.47 8.91 -16.00
CA SER A 76 -12.79 10.20 -16.02
C SER A 76 -11.50 10.06 -15.20
N PHE A 77 -10.37 10.03 -15.90
CA PHE A 77 -9.11 10.41 -15.30
C PHE A 77 -9.31 11.83 -14.75
N PRO A 78 -8.87 12.15 -13.52
CA PRO A 78 -9.00 13.53 -13.05
C PRO A 78 -8.26 14.43 -14.04
N GLN A 79 -8.98 15.40 -14.63
CA GLN A 79 -8.51 16.14 -15.81
C GLN A 79 -7.23 16.94 -15.55
N ASP A 80 -6.97 17.24 -14.27
CA ASP A 80 -5.89 18.11 -13.83
C ASP A 80 -4.67 17.35 -13.27
N LEU A 81 -4.56 16.03 -13.51
CA LEU A 81 -3.38 15.29 -13.06
C LEU A 81 -2.17 15.54 -13.97
N PRO A 82 -0.97 15.72 -13.38
CA PRO A 82 0.25 15.96 -14.13
C PRO A 82 0.67 14.72 -14.92
N THR A 83 0.95 14.90 -16.22
CA THR A 83 1.46 13.85 -17.11
C THR A 83 2.80 14.34 -17.70
N PRO A 84 3.96 13.88 -17.19
CA PRO A 84 4.21 12.83 -16.19
C PRO A 84 3.90 13.25 -14.72
N PRO A 85 3.86 12.30 -13.76
CA PRO A 85 4.14 10.86 -13.91
C PRO A 85 2.93 10.02 -14.30
N PHE A 86 1.72 10.57 -14.18
CA PHE A 86 0.49 9.85 -14.49
C PHE A 86 0.39 9.50 -15.96
N LEU A 87 -0.20 8.34 -16.24
CA LEU A 87 -0.52 7.88 -17.58
C LEU A 87 -1.95 7.35 -17.60
N HIS A 88 -2.67 7.62 -18.67
CA HIS A 88 -4.08 7.23 -18.76
C HIS A 88 -4.21 5.82 -19.37
N VAL A 89 -4.23 4.80 -18.51
CA VAL A 89 -4.69 3.46 -18.86
C VAL A 89 -6.18 3.36 -18.53
N GLN A 90 -7.02 3.30 -19.56
CA GLN A 90 -8.47 3.31 -19.39
C GLN A 90 -8.91 2.10 -18.52
N GLY A 91 -9.66 2.40 -17.45
CA GLY A 91 -10.13 1.37 -16.51
C GLY A 91 -9.17 1.08 -15.36
N VAL A 92 -8.03 1.77 -15.28
CA VAL A 92 -7.02 1.54 -14.24
C VAL A 92 -6.74 2.83 -13.48
N PRO A 93 -7.27 2.97 -12.25
CA PRO A 93 -7.02 4.13 -11.42
C PRO A 93 -5.59 4.12 -10.90
N ASN A 94 -5.12 5.31 -10.52
CA ASN A 94 -3.83 5.49 -9.87
C ASN A 94 -2.63 4.98 -10.70
N PHE A 95 -2.76 4.90 -12.03
CA PHE A 95 -1.73 4.39 -12.93
C PHE A 95 -0.67 5.45 -13.24
N ARG A 96 0.61 5.12 -13.00
CA ARG A 96 1.74 6.01 -13.31
C ARG A 96 3.07 5.28 -13.48
N ASP A 97 3.98 5.92 -14.19
CA ASP A 97 5.40 5.52 -14.28
C ASP A 97 6.14 5.96 -13.00
N LEU A 98 6.95 5.08 -12.43
CA LEU A 98 7.85 5.43 -11.32
C LEU A 98 9.15 6.10 -11.78
N GLY A 99 9.47 6.04 -13.06
CA GLY A 99 10.71 6.58 -13.61
C GLY A 99 10.69 8.09 -13.85
N GLY A 100 11.88 8.63 -14.07
CA GLY A 100 12.14 10.01 -14.47
C GLY A 100 12.58 10.94 -13.34
N TYR A 101 12.48 10.49 -12.09
CA TYR A 101 13.02 11.24 -10.94
C TYR A 101 14.54 11.16 -10.89
N GLU A 102 15.18 12.29 -10.56
CA GLU A 102 16.62 12.37 -10.35
C GLU A 102 17.09 11.41 -9.25
N CYS A 103 18.23 10.76 -9.48
CA CYS A 103 18.81 9.77 -8.59
C CYS A 103 20.34 9.83 -8.63
N LYS A 104 21.00 9.01 -7.80
CA LYS A 104 22.47 8.93 -7.76
C LYS A 104 23.01 8.29 -9.04
N PRO A 105 24.25 8.64 -9.48
CA PRO A 105 24.89 8.00 -10.62
C PRO A 105 25.04 6.48 -10.43
N PRO A 106 25.14 5.69 -11.52
CA PRO A 106 25.49 4.27 -11.43
C PRO A 106 26.90 4.11 -10.84
N SER A 107 27.23 2.92 -10.36
CA SER A 107 28.49 2.62 -9.68
C SER A 107 29.71 2.92 -10.56
N SER A 108 29.59 2.70 -11.88
CA SER A 108 30.59 3.09 -12.90
C SER A 108 30.74 4.62 -13.07
N GLY A 109 29.65 5.38 -12.90
CA GLY A 109 29.62 6.84 -12.99
C GLY A 109 30.12 7.54 -11.72
N ALA A 110 29.89 6.97 -10.54
CA ALA A 110 30.40 7.49 -9.27
C ALA A 110 31.95 7.51 -9.24
N ALA A 111 32.58 6.46 -9.77
CA ALA A 111 34.03 6.40 -9.92
C ALA A 111 34.57 7.41 -10.97
N ALA A 112 33.79 7.78 -11.98
CA ALA A 112 34.16 8.81 -12.95
C ALA A 112 34.01 10.23 -12.38
N ALA A 113 32.92 10.51 -11.66
CA ALA A 113 32.68 11.79 -10.99
C ALA A 113 33.69 12.09 -9.88
N ALA A 114 34.11 11.07 -9.11
CA ALA A 114 35.17 11.20 -8.12
C ALA A 114 36.56 11.43 -8.74
N ARG A 115 36.76 11.08 -10.02
CA ARG A 115 38.00 11.33 -10.78
C ARG A 115 37.98 12.67 -11.53
N SER A 116 36.81 13.28 -11.76
CA SER A 116 36.67 14.57 -12.44
C SER A 116 36.72 15.78 -11.50
N SER A 117 36.77 15.57 -10.18
CA SER A 117 36.90 16.65 -9.19
C SER A 117 38.29 17.33 -9.19
N SER A 118 39.19 16.98 -10.12
CA SER A 118 40.50 17.58 -10.30
C SER A 118 40.74 18.25 -11.66
N GLY A 119 39.71 18.51 -12.49
CA GLY A 119 39.92 19.14 -13.80
C GLY A 119 38.66 19.73 -14.41
N SER A 120 38.76 20.97 -14.88
CA SER A 120 37.70 21.72 -15.53
C SER A 120 37.16 21.03 -16.79
N GLY A 121 35.83 20.94 -16.89
CA GLY A 121 35.08 21.07 -18.15
C GLY A 121 35.04 19.84 -19.06
N GLY A 122 33.84 19.25 -19.14
CA GLY A 122 33.34 18.63 -20.37
C GLY A 122 33.25 17.11 -20.37
N ASP A 123 32.18 16.57 -19.78
CA ASP A 123 31.59 15.33 -20.31
C ASP A 123 30.07 15.26 -20.06
N GLY A 124 29.31 15.92 -20.96
CA GLY A 124 27.85 15.82 -21.13
C GLY A 124 27.00 16.17 -19.90
N ASP A 125 26.35 17.33 -19.96
CA ASP A 125 25.41 17.95 -19.00
C ASP A 125 24.13 17.13 -18.72
N GLY A 126 24.26 15.82 -18.54
CA GLY A 126 23.15 14.90 -18.34
C GLY A 126 22.99 14.54 -16.87
N VAL A 127 21.74 14.48 -16.42
CA VAL A 127 21.33 14.10 -15.06
C VAL A 127 20.98 12.62 -15.03
N TYR A 128 21.27 11.95 -13.92
CA TYR A 128 20.89 10.55 -13.73
C TYR A 128 19.48 10.46 -13.14
N VAL A 129 18.63 9.63 -13.75
CA VAL A 129 17.25 9.41 -13.33
C VAL A 129 16.95 7.93 -13.20
N LEU A 130 15.95 7.58 -12.38
CA LEU A 130 15.30 6.28 -12.45
C LEU A 130 14.74 6.09 -13.85
N ARG A 131 15.05 4.98 -14.52
CA ARG A 131 14.69 4.72 -15.91
C ARG A 131 13.16 4.77 -16.11
N LYS A 132 12.71 5.57 -17.06
CA LYS A 132 11.31 5.68 -17.49
C LYS A 132 10.87 4.46 -18.29
N GLY A 133 9.58 4.19 -18.27
CA GLY A 133 8.94 3.16 -19.09
C GLY A 133 9.26 1.72 -18.68
N LEU A 134 9.78 1.51 -17.47
CA LEU A 134 10.16 0.19 -16.96
C LEU A 134 9.26 -0.28 -15.80
N LEU A 135 8.91 0.63 -14.89
CA LEU A 135 8.24 0.33 -13.64
C LEU A 135 6.96 1.14 -13.53
N PHE A 136 5.83 0.46 -13.67
CA PHE A 136 4.52 1.07 -13.52
C PHE A 136 3.84 0.59 -12.25
N ARG A 137 3.05 1.46 -11.63
CA ARG A 137 2.22 1.11 -10.47
C ARG A 137 0.80 1.56 -10.68
N CYS A 138 -0.14 0.83 -10.07
CA CYS A 138 -1.56 1.19 -10.11
C CYS A 138 -2.37 0.63 -8.94
N ALA A 139 -3.63 1.04 -8.85
CA ALA A 139 -4.67 0.32 -8.13
C ALA A 139 -5.11 -0.93 -8.90
N HIS A 140 -5.94 -1.79 -8.30
CA HIS A 140 -6.34 -3.03 -8.94
C HIS A 140 -6.99 -2.77 -10.32
N PRO A 141 -6.52 -3.43 -11.39
CA PRO A 141 -6.89 -3.10 -12.77
C PRO A 141 -8.16 -3.86 -13.23
N THR A 142 -9.06 -4.22 -12.32
CA THR A 142 -10.19 -5.12 -12.63
C THR A 142 -11.16 -4.53 -13.66
N HIS A 143 -11.22 -3.20 -13.76
CA HIS A 143 -12.02 -2.49 -14.76
C HIS A 143 -11.27 -2.20 -16.08
N LEU A 144 -10.09 -2.79 -16.29
CA LEU A 144 -9.31 -2.61 -17.51
C LEU A 144 -10.17 -2.87 -18.76
N THR A 145 -10.22 -1.88 -19.64
CA THR A 145 -10.94 -1.99 -20.92
C THR A 145 -10.02 -2.56 -22.00
N GLN A 146 -10.59 -2.93 -23.15
CA GLN A 146 -9.78 -3.39 -24.29
C GLN A 146 -8.79 -2.32 -24.75
N SER A 147 -9.24 -1.06 -24.90
CA SER A 147 -8.34 0.04 -25.28
C SER A 147 -7.27 0.33 -24.24
N GLY A 148 -7.60 0.19 -22.95
CA GLY A 148 -6.62 0.26 -21.86
C GLY A 148 -5.58 -0.85 -21.94
N ALA A 149 -6.01 -2.09 -22.21
CA ALA A 149 -5.12 -3.23 -22.39
C ALA A 149 -4.20 -3.06 -23.60
N ASP A 150 -4.74 -2.57 -24.73
CA ASP A 150 -3.95 -2.30 -25.93
C ASP A 150 -2.88 -1.23 -25.66
N TYR A 151 -3.23 -0.16 -24.96
CA TYR A 151 -2.26 0.88 -24.56
C TYR A 151 -1.20 0.31 -23.61
N LEU A 152 -1.60 -0.46 -22.59
CA LEU A 152 -0.71 -1.07 -21.62
C LEU A 152 0.30 -2.04 -22.29
N VAL A 153 -0.17 -2.91 -23.17
CA VAL A 153 0.64 -3.99 -23.76
C VAL A 153 1.41 -3.53 -25.00
N ASN A 154 0.79 -2.73 -25.86
CA ASN A 154 1.35 -2.37 -27.17
C ASN A 154 2.06 -1.00 -27.15
N THR A 155 1.59 -0.05 -26.33
CA THR A 155 2.22 1.28 -26.23
C THR A 155 3.24 1.34 -25.11
N LEU A 156 2.88 0.91 -23.90
CA LEU A 156 3.80 0.90 -22.75
C LEU A 156 4.71 -0.33 -22.73
N GLY A 157 4.41 -1.35 -23.54
CA GLY A 157 5.22 -2.56 -23.65
C GLY A 157 5.16 -3.47 -22.41
N VAL A 158 4.21 -3.26 -21.50
CA VAL A 158 4.10 -4.03 -20.26
C VAL A 158 3.76 -5.48 -20.58
N LYS A 159 4.57 -6.41 -20.07
CA LYS A 159 4.40 -7.85 -20.28
C LYS A 159 4.06 -8.61 -19.01
N ASP A 160 4.40 -8.05 -17.85
CA ASP A 160 4.27 -8.73 -16.58
C ASP A 160 3.53 -7.83 -15.57
N MET A 161 2.53 -8.40 -14.91
CA MET A 161 1.69 -7.76 -13.91
C MET A 161 1.79 -8.49 -12.57
N TYR A 162 2.30 -7.84 -11.53
CA TYR A 162 2.41 -8.44 -10.21
C TYR A 162 1.23 -8.00 -9.31
N ASP A 163 0.42 -8.97 -8.89
CA ASP A 163 -0.71 -8.75 -7.97
C ASP A 163 -0.29 -9.06 -6.53
N LEU A 164 -0.13 -8.01 -5.73
CA LEU A 164 0.28 -8.08 -4.32
C LEU A 164 -0.89 -8.32 -3.36
N ARG A 165 -2.12 -8.45 -3.88
CA ARG A 165 -3.32 -8.73 -3.07
C ARG A 165 -3.28 -10.13 -2.49
N SER A 166 -3.89 -10.32 -1.33
CA SER A 166 -4.08 -11.63 -0.72
C SER A 166 -5.19 -12.42 -1.43
N GLN A 167 -5.20 -13.74 -1.30
CA GLN A 167 -6.26 -14.58 -1.87
C GLN A 167 -7.67 -14.19 -1.37
N PRO A 168 -7.89 -13.87 -0.07
CA PRO A 168 -9.19 -13.40 0.40
C PRO A 168 -9.65 -12.08 -0.22
N GLU A 169 -8.73 -11.16 -0.53
CA GLU A 169 -9.07 -9.92 -1.25
C GLU A 169 -9.50 -10.21 -2.69
N ILE A 170 -8.80 -11.12 -3.37
CA ILE A 170 -9.12 -11.55 -4.73
C ILE A 170 -10.50 -12.23 -4.77
N ASN A 171 -10.75 -13.19 -3.87
CA ASN A 171 -12.01 -13.94 -3.83
C ASN A 171 -13.23 -13.04 -3.61
N ARG A 172 -13.08 -12.00 -2.77
CA ARG A 172 -14.14 -11.01 -2.55
C ARG A 172 -14.48 -10.26 -3.83
N LEU A 173 -13.47 -9.86 -4.60
CA LEU A 173 -13.70 -9.18 -5.88
C LEU A 173 -14.24 -10.12 -6.96
N ALA A 174 -13.84 -11.39 -6.96
CA ALA A 174 -14.34 -12.40 -7.90
C ALA A 174 -15.87 -12.54 -7.84
N ALA A 175 -16.44 -12.55 -6.63
CA ALA A 175 -17.89 -12.61 -6.44
C ALA A 175 -18.58 -11.41 -7.11
N THR A 176 -18.05 -10.21 -6.91
CA THR A 176 -18.56 -8.97 -7.52
C THR A 176 -18.44 -9.00 -9.05
N VAL A 177 -17.30 -9.46 -9.59
CA VAL A 177 -17.08 -9.54 -11.04
C VAL A 177 -18.06 -10.53 -11.69
N ALA A 178 -18.33 -11.66 -11.03
CA ALA A 178 -19.30 -12.65 -11.52
C ALA A 178 -20.73 -12.08 -11.60
N GLU A 179 -21.12 -11.25 -10.63
CA GLU A 179 -22.47 -10.68 -10.53
C GLU A 179 -22.69 -9.53 -11.53
N SER A 180 -21.74 -8.59 -11.64
CA SER A 180 -21.87 -7.41 -12.50
C SER A 180 -21.64 -7.71 -13.99
N GLY A 181 -20.91 -8.78 -14.31
CA GLY A 181 -20.67 -9.24 -15.68
C GLY A 181 -19.76 -8.34 -16.53
N LYS A 182 -19.68 -8.66 -17.83
CA LYS A 182 -18.69 -8.07 -18.77
C LYS A 182 -18.95 -6.62 -19.18
N ALA A 183 -20.13 -6.07 -18.87
CA ALA A 183 -20.41 -4.65 -19.11
C ALA A 183 -19.62 -3.75 -18.16
N VAL A 184 -19.43 -4.19 -16.90
CA VAL A 184 -18.66 -3.48 -15.87
C VAL A 184 -17.20 -3.93 -15.84
N TYR A 185 -16.97 -5.23 -16.06
CA TYR A 185 -15.65 -5.85 -15.98
C TYR A 185 -15.29 -6.54 -17.30
N PRO A 186 -14.87 -5.79 -18.34
CA PRO A 186 -14.75 -6.31 -19.70
C PRO A 186 -13.73 -7.45 -19.80
N LEU A 187 -12.59 -7.30 -19.11
CA LEU A 187 -11.46 -8.22 -19.24
C LEU A 187 -11.24 -9.13 -18.02
N ALA A 188 -11.82 -8.82 -16.86
CA ALA A 188 -11.65 -9.66 -15.68
C ALA A 188 -12.35 -11.03 -15.85
N ASP A 189 -11.69 -12.09 -15.41
CA ASP A 189 -12.26 -13.43 -15.36
C ASP A 189 -13.30 -13.50 -14.23
N PRO A 190 -14.53 -13.97 -14.49
CA PRO A 190 -15.60 -14.00 -13.49
C PRO A 190 -15.35 -14.99 -12.35
N ARG A 191 -14.46 -15.97 -12.52
CA ARG A 191 -14.13 -16.95 -11.47
C ARG A 191 -13.09 -16.42 -10.50
N THR A 192 -12.16 -15.60 -10.98
CA THR A 192 -11.02 -15.12 -10.18
C THR A 192 -11.11 -13.63 -9.87
N GLY A 193 -11.92 -12.85 -10.59
CA GLY A 193 -11.96 -11.39 -10.51
C GLY A 193 -10.68 -10.71 -11.02
N CYS A 194 -9.89 -11.42 -11.83
CA CYS A 194 -8.53 -11.04 -12.20
C CYS A 194 -8.31 -11.02 -13.72
N LEU A 195 -7.25 -10.35 -14.16
CA LEU A 195 -6.89 -10.21 -15.57
C LEU A 195 -6.05 -11.41 -16.07
N ASP A 196 -6.64 -12.61 -16.04
CA ASP A 196 -5.89 -13.86 -16.29
C ASP A 196 -5.69 -14.17 -17.79
N SER A 197 -6.46 -13.53 -18.68
CA SER A 197 -6.53 -13.87 -20.11
C SER A 197 -6.29 -12.68 -21.05
N VAL A 198 -5.58 -11.65 -20.60
CA VAL A 198 -5.25 -10.49 -21.44
C VAL A 198 -4.09 -10.84 -22.39
N PRO A 199 -4.27 -10.81 -23.72
CA PRO A 199 -3.21 -11.19 -24.66
C PRO A 199 -1.93 -10.35 -24.48
N GLY A 200 -0.78 -11.02 -24.39
CA GLY A 200 0.52 -10.36 -24.26
C GLY A 200 0.84 -9.82 -22.86
N LEU A 201 -0.03 -10.06 -21.87
CA LEU A 201 0.16 -9.71 -20.47
C LEU A 201 0.08 -10.96 -19.60
N THR A 202 1.11 -11.20 -18.79
CA THR A 202 1.13 -12.29 -17.80
C THR A 202 0.91 -11.71 -16.41
N ARG A 203 -0.10 -12.23 -15.72
CA ARG A 203 -0.34 -11.91 -14.32
C ARG A 203 0.41 -12.90 -13.42
N HIS A 204 1.18 -12.37 -12.48
CA HIS A 204 1.86 -13.08 -11.42
C HIS A 204 1.10 -12.84 -10.11
N PHE A 205 0.59 -13.92 -9.51
CA PHE A 205 0.00 -13.85 -8.18
C PHE A 205 1.13 -13.92 -7.14
N THR A 206 1.47 -12.75 -6.59
CA THR A 206 2.68 -12.57 -5.78
C THR A 206 2.28 -11.84 -4.48
N PRO A 207 1.45 -12.48 -3.63
CA PRO A 207 0.85 -11.81 -2.48
C PRO A 207 1.90 -11.42 -1.44
N VAL A 208 1.76 -10.23 -0.86
CA VAL A 208 2.54 -9.87 0.36
C VAL A 208 2.06 -10.68 1.57
N TYR A 209 0.76 -10.96 1.63
CA TYR A 209 0.15 -11.79 2.67
C TYR A 209 -0.65 -12.92 2.03
N GLN A 210 -0.34 -14.17 2.39
CA GLN A 210 -0.99 -15.35 1.81
C GLN A 210 -2.47 -15.45 2.24
N SER A 211 -2.74 -15.31 3.54
CA SER A 211 -4.03 -15.69 4.15
C SER A 211 -4.57 -14.70 5.20
N GLU A 212 -4.14 -13.44 5.18
CA GLU A 212 -4.48 -12.47 6.24
C GLU A 212 -5.98 -12.48 6.63
N ASP A 213 -6.21 -12.56 7.94
CA ASP A 213 -7.52 -12.63 8.58
C ASP A 213 -8.12 -11.23 8.74
N TYR A 214 -9.39 -11.09 8.35
CA TYR A 214 -10.18 -9.86 8.46
C TYR A 214 -11.22 -9.93 9.59
N GLY A 215 -11.02 -10.84 10.55
CA GLY A 215 -11.88 -10.97 11.73
C GLY A 215 -12.06 -9.65 12.50
N PRO A 216 -13.17 -9.47 13.23
CA PRO A 216 -13.55 -8.21 13.88
C PRO A 216 -12.47 -7.61 14.79
N VAL A 217 -11.69 -8.45 15.46
CA VAL A 217 -10.58 -8.04 16.35
C VAL A 217 -9.40 -7.53 15.54
N ALA A 218 -8.96 -8.25 14.51
CA ALA A 218 -7.89 -7.79 13.61
C ALA A 218 -8.27 -6.45 12.96
N LEU A 219 -9.55 -6.27 12.66
CA LEU A 219 -10.08 -5.06 12.07
C LEU A 219 -10.15 -3.87 13.03
N ALA A 220 -10.67 -4.08 14.24
CA ALA A 220 -10.74 -3.05 15.27
C ALA A 220 -9.34 -2.60 15.72
N THR A 221 -8.40 -3.53 15.81
CA THR A 221 -6.99 -3.26 16.07
C THR A 221 -6.35 -2.43 14.95
N LYS A 222 -6.60 -2.79 13.69
CA LYS A 222 -6.12 -2.05 12.51
C LYS A 222 -6.73 -0.64 12.43
N LEU A 223 -8.01 -0.49 12.79
CA LEU A 223 -8.70 0.80 12.86
C LEU A 223 -8.12 1.69 13.96
N ALA A 224 -7.93 1.17 15.16
CA ALA A 224 -7.33 1.90 16.27
C ALA A 224 -5.91 2.36 15.92
N TRP A 225 -5.15 1.56 15.16
CA TRP A 225 -3.81 1.93 14.71
C TRP A 225 -3.79 3.03 13.63
N TYR A 226 -4.65 2.93 12.60
CA TYR A 226 -4.69 3.94 11.54
C TYR A 226 -5.29 5.28 11.99
N THR A 227 -6.08 5.26 13.05
CA THR A 227 -6.76 6.45 13.60
C THR A 227 -6.13 6.97 14.91
N ALA A 228 -5.18 6.23 15.49
CA ALA A 228 -4.40 6.67 16.65
C ALA A 228 -3.70 8.00 16.37
N GLU A 229 -3.57 8.80 17.42
CA GLU A 229 -2.97 10.14 17.40
C GLU A 229 -1.67 10.17 16.60
N HIS A 230 -1.51 11.23 15.81
CA HIS A 230 -0.27 11.48 15.10
C HIS A 230 0.88 11.51 16.09
N ALA A 231 1.85 10.61 15.92
CA ALA A 231 3.13 10.79 16.57
C ALA A 231 3.77 12.02 15.90
N HIS A 232 3.85 13.10 16.67
CA HIS A 232 4.76 14.19 16.39
C HIS A 232 6.06 13.85 17.13
N ASP A 233 7.03 13.35 16.40
CA ASP A 233 8.39 13.24 16.92
C ASP A 233 9.02 14.63 16.78
N GLU A 234 9.15 15.36 17.90
CA GLU A 234 9.78 16.68 17.94
C GLU A 234 11.23 16.64 17.43
N ASP A 235 11.92 15.51 17.55
CA ASP A 235 13.27 15.30 17.00
C ASP A 235 13.23 15.02 15.49
N ALA A 236 12.15 14.42 14.97
CA ALA A 236 11.99 14.14 13.54
C ALA A 236 11.46 15.34 12.74
N GLY A 237 10.66 16.22 13.36
CA GLY A 237 10.17 17.47 12.79
C GLY A 237 8.99 17.36 11.82
N PHE A 238 8.26 16.24 11.79
CA PHE A 238 7.07 16.05 10.94
C PHE A 238 6.04 15.11 11.56
N ALA A 239 4.78 15.20 11.10
CA ALA A 239 3.67 14.37 11.58
C ALA A 239 3.61 13.02 10.86
N TYR A 240 3.36 11.93 11.59
CA TYR A 240 3.06 10.62 11.01
C TYR A 240 2.11 9.82 11.90
N SER A 241 1.53 8.74 11.38
CA SER A 241 0.73 7.77 12.14
C SER A 241 1.57 6.53 12.44
N GLU A 242 1.77 6.22 13.72
CA GLU A 242 2.50 5.01 14.13
C GLU A 242 1.88 3.73 13.55
N GLY A 243 0.55 3.66 13.46
CA GLY A 243 -0.14 2.51 12.92
C GLY A 243 0.16 2.26 11.44
N PHE A 244 0.24 3.33 10.65
CA PHE A 244 0.70 3.21 9.26
C PHE A 244 2.15 2.77 9.16
N VAL A 245 3.04 3.30 10.02
CA VAL A 245 4.46 2.92 10.03
C VAL A 245 4.63 1.45 10.41
N LYS A 246 3.92 0.97 11.45
CA LYS A 246 3.89 -0.45 11.85
C LYS A 246 3.37 -1.33 10.70
N ALA A 247 2.30 -0.91 10.03
CA ALA A 247 1.81 -1.64 8.86
C ALA A 247 2.83 -1.69 7.71
N TYR A 248 3.60 -0.62 7.48
CA TYR A 248 4.64 -0.59 6.43
C TYR A 248 5.84 -1.46 6.78
N ARG A 249 6.20 -1.53 8.06
CA ARG A 249 7.15 -2.50 8.58
C ARG A 249 6.69 -3.92 8.31
N ASP A 250 5.46 -4.26 8.66
CA ASP A 250 4.94 -5.62 8.46
C ASP A 250 4.88 -5.99 6.98
N ILE A 251 4.44 -5.06 6.12
CA ILE A 251 4.46 -5.20 4.67
C ILE A 251 5.88 -5.46 4.16
N ALA A 252 6.87 -4.71 4.62
CA ALA A 252 8.26 -4.90 4.21
C ALA A 252 8.79 -6.27 4.65
N VAL A 253 8.49 -6.71 5.88
CA VAL A 253 8.96 -8.00 6.40
C VAL A 253 8.32 -9.17 5.67
N HIS A 254 6.99 -9.17 5.50
CA HIS A 254 6.26 -10.29 4.88
C HIS A 254 6.37 -10.26 3.34
N GLY A 255 6.55 -9.07 2.78
CA GLY A 255 6.73 -8.86 1.35
C GLY A 255 8.06 -9.35 0.80
N ALA A 256 9.01 -9.84 1.61
CA ALA A 256 10.35 -10.24 1.15
C ALA A 256 10.32 -11.22 -0.04
N SER A 257 9.46 -12.23 0.00
CA SER A 257 9.29 -13.15 -1.13
C SER A 257 8.74 -12.42 -2.37
N ALA A 258 7.67 -11.65 -2.19
CA ALA A 258 6.98 -10.95 -3.27
C ALA A 258 7.86 -9.88 -3.94
N TYR A 259 8.53 -9.07 -3.13
CA TYR A 259 9.46 -8.05 -3.56
C TYR A 259 10.71 -8.66 -4.16
N GLY A 260 11.22 -9.76 -3.58
CA GLY A 260 12.34 -10.52 -4.13
C GLY A 260 12.06 -10.99 -5.56
N GLU A 261 10.87 -11.52 -5.86
CA GLU A 261 10.48 -11.90 -7.23
C GLU A 261 10.49 -10.70 -8.19
N MET A 262 9.90 -9.57 -7.80
CA MET A 262 9.89 -8.37 -8.64
C MET A 262 11.29 -7.78 -8.84
N PHE A 263 12.14 -7.75 -7.81
CA PHE A 263 13.54 -7.34 -7.95
C PHE A 263 14.33 -8.29 -8.84
N ARG A 264 14.07 -9.60 -8.78
CA ARG A 264 14.72 -10.59 -9.67
C ARG A 264 14.28 -10.37 -11.11
N HIS A 265 13.00 -10.09 -11.36
CA HIS A 265 12.53 -9.71 -12.69
C HIS A 265 13.33 -8.53 -13.24
N LEU A 266 13.53 -7.47 -12.45
CA LEU A 266 14.26 -6.29 -12.90
C LEU A 266 15.75 -6.58 -13.16
N LEU A 267 16.35 -7.47 -12.37
CA LEU A 267 17.73 -7.93 -12.56
C LEU A 267 17.90 -8.78 -13.83
N GLU A 268 16.97 -9.71 -14.07
CA GLU A 268 17.04 -10.70 -15.16
C GLU A 268 16.52 -10.14 -16.48
N LYS A 269 15.53 -9.25 -16.43
CA LYS A 269 14.84 -8.65 -17.58
C LYS A 269 14.85 -7.11 -17.49
N PRO A 270 16.04 -6.46 -17.50
CA PRO A 270 16.20 -5.02 -17.21
C PRO A 270 15.56 -4.07 -18.26
N THR A 271 15.01 -4.62 -19.34
CA THR A 271 14.30 -3.88 -20.39
C THR A 271 12.85 -4.34 -20.57
N THR A 272 12.35 -5.26 -19.75
CA THR A 272 10.97 -5.76 -19.83
C THR A 272 10.11 -5.00 -18.81
N PRO A 273 9.21 -4.11 -19.28
CA PRO A 273 8.40 -3.32 -18.37
C PRO A 273 7.41 -4.19 -17.60
N LEU A 274 7.24 -3.87 -16.32
CA LEU A 274 6.28 -4.49 -15.44
C LEU A 274 5.32 -3.46 -14.85
N VAL A 275 4.13 -3.91 -14.50
CA VAL A 275 3.21 -3.18 -13.62
C VAL A 275 3.00 -3.97 -12.34
N PHE A 276 2.94 -3.29 -11.20
CA PHE A 276 2.62 -3.94 -9.92
C PHE A 276 1.54 -3.17 -9.18
N HIS A 277 0.66 -3.91 -8.51
CA HIS A 277 -0.51 -3.32 -7.89
C HIS A 277 -0.88 -4.04 -6.58
N CYS A 278 -1.70 -3.37 -5.80
CA CYS A 278 -2.48 -4.00 -4.73
C CYS A 278 -3.94 -3.58 -4.91
N THR A 279 -4.67 -3.31 -3.83
CA THR A 279 -6.06 -2.82 -3.92
C THR A 279 -6.08 -1.36 -4.38
N ALA A 280 -5.63 -0.41 -3.56
CA ALA A 280 -5.58 1.00 -3.94
C ALA A 280 -4.30 1.42 -4.67
N GLY A 281 -3.31 0.53 -4.77
CA GLY A 281 -1.98 0.90 -5.25
C GLY A 281 -1.21 1.81 -4.28
N LYS A 282 -1.57 1.78 -2.99
CA LYS A 282 -1.08 2.69 -1.94
C LYS A 282 0.00 2.06 -1.06
N ASP A 283 -0.36 1.13 -0.19
CA ASP A 283 0.51 0.66 0.90
C ASP A 283 1.54 -0.37 0.42
N ARG A 284 1.11 -1.58 0.04
CA ARG A 284 2.01 -2.66 -0.46
C ARG A 284 2.78 -2.23 -1.71
N THR A 285 2.12 -1.50 -2.59
CA THR A 285 2.72 -0.92 -3.80
C THR A 285 3.68 0.23 -3.43
N GLY A 286 3.32 1.09 -2.47
CA GLY A 286 4.13 2.23 -2.07
C GLY A 286 5.42 1.83 -1.36
N VAL A 287 5.38 0.82 -0.49
CA VAL A 287 6.58 0.29 0.17
C VAL A 287 7.58 -0.23 -0.88
N PHE A 288 7.14 -1.01 -1.87
CA PHE A 288 8.02 -1.47 -2.94
C PHE A 288 8.57 -0.32 -3.79
N GLY A 289 7.72 0.64 -4.19
CA GLY A 289 8.15 1.82 -4.93
C GLY A 289 9.19 2.66 -4.17
N ALA A 290 9.01 2.80 -2.86
CA ALA A 290 9.95 3.50 -2.00
C ALA A 290 11.30 2.78 -1.89
N MET A 291 11.31 1.45 -1.79
CA MET A 291 12.54 0.65 -1.81
C MET A 291 13.29 0.80 -3.16
N ILE A 292 12.58 0.81 -4.29
CA ILE A 292 13.19 1.08 -5.61
C ILE A 292 13.85 2.47 -5.61
N GLY A 293 13.12 3.50 -5.19
CA GLY A 293 13.63 4.87 -5.14
C GLY A 293 14.88 4.99 -4.27
N ARG A 294 14.87 4.36 -3.08
CA ARG A 294 16.01 4.32 -2.17
C ARG A 294 17.21 3.58 -2.77
N LEU A 295 17.00 2.45 -3.45
CA LEU A 295 18.07 1.66 -4.08
C LEU A 295 18.85 2.47 -5.12
N VAL A 296 18.17 3.24 -5.98
CA VAL A 296 18.83 4.10 -6.97
C VAL A 296 19.28 5.45 -6.38
N GLY A 297 18.81 5.80 -5.19
CA GLY A 297 19.16 7.04 -4.49
C GLY A 297 18.37 8.27 -4.94
N VAL A 298 17.08 8.10 -5.25
CA VAL A 298 16.12 9.22 -5.36
C VAL A 298 16.01 9.93 -4.00
N PRO A 299 15.95 11.27 -3.94
CA PRO A 299 15.77 11.99 -2.66
C PRO A 299 14.51 11.58 -1.91
N ASP A 300 14.59 11.44 -0.59
CA ASP A 300 13.47 10.97 0.25
C ASP A 300 12.20 11.81 0.08
N GLU A 301 12.32 13.13 -0.06
CA GLU A 301 11.16 14.00 -0.26
C GLU A 301 10.46 13.76 -1.60
N VAL A 302 11.21 13.35 -2.63
CA VAL A 302 10.64 12.96 -3.93
C VAL A 302 9.93 11.61 -3.82
N ILE A 303 10.50 10.65 -3.07
CA ILE A 303 9.86 9.36 -2.78
C ILE A 303 8.56 9.56 -2.00
N CYS A 304 8.58 10.41 -0.97
CA CYS A 304 7.41 10.70 -0.14
C CYS A 304 6.31 11.40 -0.95
N TRP A 305 6.68 12.32 -1.85
CA TRP A 305 5.75 12.98 -2.77
C TRP A 305 5.15 12.00 -3.78
N GLU A 306 5.97 11.16 -4.43
CA GLU A 306 5.50 10.13 -5.37
C GLU A 306 4.51 9.16 -4.70
N TYR A 307 4.82 8.73 -3.48
CA TYR A 307 3.92 7.91 -2.68
C TYR A 307 2.59 8.64 -2.45
N ALA A 308 2.65 9.91 -2.07
CA ALA A 308 1.49 10.72 -1.72
C ALA A 308 0.58 11.03 -2.93
N LEU A 309 1.11 10.98 -4.16
CA LEU A 309 0.30 11.08 -5.40
C LEU A 309 -0.79 10.01 -5.51
N THR A 310 -0.75 8.96 -4.68
CA THR A 310 -1.82 7.96 -4.64
C THR A 310 -3.19 8.57 -4.37
N GLU A 311 -3.28 9.56 -3.49
CA GLU A 311 -4.56 10.19 -3.13
C GLU A 311 -5.23 10.91 -4.31
N PRO A 312 -4.57 11.84 -5.03
CA PRO A 312 -5.14 12.45 -6.23
C PRO A 312 -5.25 11.45 -7.39
N GLY A 313 -4.34 10.47 -7.48
CA GLY A 313 -4.34 9.41 -8.50
C GLY A 313 -5.55 8.48 -8.43
N LEU A 314 -6.17 8.32 -7.26
CA LEU A 314 -7.41 7.56 -7.10
C LEU A 314 -8.64 8.32 -7.62
N GLY A 315 -8.61 9.65 -7.68
CA GLY A 315 -9.74 10.43 -8.18
C GLY A 315 -11.07 10.06 -7.52
N HIS A 316 -12.10 9.79 -8.32
CA HIS A 316 -13.44 9.43 -7.83
C HIS A 316 -13.45 8.12 -7.00
N TRP A 317 -12.51 7.20 -7.25
CA TRP A 317 -12.40 5.97 -6.48
C TRP A 317 -12.05 6.20 -5.02
N ARG A 318 -11.38 7.31 -4.69
CA ARG A 318 -11.13 7.70 -3.29
C ARG A 318 -12.45 7.89 -2.55
N LYS A 319 -13.41 8.58 -3.17
CA LYS A 319 -14.74 8.82 -2.60
C LYS A 319 -15.47 7.50 -2.38
N GLU A 320 -15.42 6.59 -3.35
CA GLU A 320 -16.03 5.27 -3.24
C GLU A 320 -15.40 4.41 -2.14
N PHE A 321 -14.07 4.45 -1.98
CA PHE A 321 -13.42 3.79 -0.85
C PHE A 321 -13.86 4.38 0.49
N ILE A 322 -13.94 5.72 0.60
CA ILE A 322 -14.43 6.39 1.81
C ILE A 322 -15.87 5.95 2.11
N ASP A 323 -16.75 6.03 1.12
CA ASP A 323 -18.16 5.69 1.25
C ASP A 323 -18.34 4.22 1.63
N ARG A 324 -17.54 3.31 1.07
CA ARG A 324 -17.51 1.88 1.40
C ARG A 324 -17.08 1.64 2.85
N ILE A 325 -16.01 2.30 3.31
CA ILE A 325 -15.53 2.21 4.70
C ILE A 325 -16.59 2.75 5.68
N CYS A 326 -17.25 3.86 5.33
CA CYS A 326 -18.29 4.48 6.17
C CYS A 326 -19.54 3.61 6.27
N SER A 327 -19.98 3.03 5.14
CA SER A 327 -21.24 2.30 5.05
C SER A 327 -21.18 0.88 5.62
N GLN A 328 -19.99 0.27 5.68
CA GLN A 328 -19.85 -1.15 6.02
C GLN A 328 -19.09 -1.38 7.35
N GLY A 329 -18.48 -0.33 7.92
CA GLY A 329 -17.22 -0.51 8.66
C GLY A 329 -16.14 -0.98 7.67
N MET A 330 -14.87 -1.13 8.07
CA MET A 330 -13.84 -1.64 7.14
C MET A 330 -13.97 -3.15 6.87
N GLY A 331 -15.10 -3.58 6.32
CA GLY A 331 -15.37 -4.97 5.95
C GLY A 331 -16.75 -4.99 5.31
N SER A 332 -16.80 -5.26 4.02
CA SER A 332 -18.05 -5.25 3.28
C SER A 332 -19.12 -6.16 3.91
N GLY A 333 -20.32 -5.58 4.09
CA GLY A 333 -21.52 -6.18 4.66
C GLY A 333 -22.36 -5.10 5.37
N GLY A 334 -23.22 -4.39 4.63
CA GLY A 334 -24.06 -3.30 5.13
C GLY A 334 -25.51 -3.73 5.38
N GLY A 335 -26.10 -3.23 6.47
CA GLY A 335 -27.54 -3.28 6.70
C GLY A 335 -28.11 -1.87 6.85
N ARG A 336 -29.06 -1.49 5.97
CA ARG A 336 -29.82 -0.23 6.04
C ARG A 336 -30.76 -0.24 7.25
N GLY A 337 -30.87 0.90 7.94
CA GLY A 337 -32.01 1.24 8.78
C GLY A 337 -32.52 2.64 8.43
N GLY A 338 -33.59 2.71 7.66
CA GLY A 338 -34.25 3.97 7.30
C GLY A 338 -35.17 4.50 8.39
N GLY A 339 -35.20 5.83 8.52
CA GLY A 339 -36.40 6.65 8.74
C GLY A 339 -37.07 6.68 10.11
N GLY A 340 -37.13 7.87 10.73
CA GLY A 340 -38.26 8.22 11.61
C GLY A 340 -37.99 9.25 12.72
N GLY A 341 -38.39 10.51 12.49
CA GLY A 341 -39.20 11.29 13.44
C GLY A 341 -38.58 11.88 14.73
N GLY A 342 -38.31 13.19 14.68
CA GLY A 342 -38.79 14.20 15.65
C GLY A 342 -38.60 14.05 17.17
N GLY A 343 -37.88 15.02 17.76
CA GLY A 343 -38.28 15.68 19.02
C GLY A 343 -37.38 15.52 20.26
N GLY A 344 -36.85 16.65 20.75
CA GLY A 344 -36.76 16.96 22.18
C GLY A 344 -35.60 16.40 23.03
N LYS A 345 -34.63 17.27 23.35
CA LYS A 345 -33.70 17.34 24.51
C LYS A 345 -33.66 16.17 25.53
N GLN A 346 -32.47 15.56 25.68
CA GLN A 346 -31.63 15.54 26.92
C GLN A 346 -30.34 14.74 26.68
N HIS A 347 -29.21 15.25 27.20
CA HIS A 347 -27.89 14.60 27.15
C HIS A 347 -27.87 13.33 28.00
N ASN A 348 -27.71 12.18 27.35
CA ASN A 348 -27.16 10.95 27.93
C ASN A 348 -26.23 10.33 26.88
N PRO A 349 -25.09 9.72 27.26
CA PRO A 349 -24.25 9.02 26.31
C PRO A 349 -25.04 7.85 25.68
N PRO A 350 -24.89 7.58 24.37
CA PRO A 350 -25.67 6.54 23.70
C PRO A 350 -25.34 5.16 24.29
N ARG A 351 -26.39 4.37 24.56
CA ARG A 351 -26.25 2.95 24.91
C ARG A 351 -25.70 2.22 23.68
N ILE A 352 -24.53 1.59 23.83
CA ILE A 352 -23.91 0.74 22.80
C ILE A 352 -24.53 -0.64 22.91
N TRP A 353 -25.16 -1.13 21.83
CA TRP A 353 -25.73 -2.49 21.77
C TRP A 353 -24.71 -3.50 21.21
N PRO A 354 -24.78 -4.79 21.60
CA PRO A 354 -24.04 -5.85 20.91
C PRO A 354 -24.50 -5.93 19.45
N GLY A 355 -23.63 -5.57 18.51
CA GLY A 355 -23.94 -5.44 17.09
C GLY A 355 -23.83 -4.01 16.54
N ASP A 356 -23.69 -3.00 17.39
CA ASP A 356 -23.35 -1.65 16.95
C ASP A 356 -21.86 -1.61 16.56
N LYS A 357 -21.58 -1.71 15.25
CA LYS A 357 -20.24 -1.39 14.71
C LYS A 357 -19.93 0.06 15.09
N PRO A 358 -18.76 0.38 15.68
CA PRO A 358 -18.38 1.78 15.86
C PRO A 358 -18.41 2.46 14.50
N GLN A 359 -19.31 3.44 14.34
CA GLN A 359 -19.44 4.15 13.07
C GLN A 359 -18.14 4.89 12.80
N ILE A 360 -17.44 4.48 11.74
CA ILE A 360 -16.25 5.18 11.27
C ILE A 360 -16.72 6.49 10.66
N THR A 361 -16.27 7.63 11.21
CA THR A 361 -16.61 8.93 10.65
C THR A 361 -16.03 9.08 9.25
N ARG A 362 -16.63 9.92 8.41
CA ARG A 362 -16.13 10.17 7.05
C ARG A 362 -14.68 10.64 7.08
N GLU A 363 -14.31 11.45 8.07
CA GLU A 363 -12.96 11.98 8.27
C GLU A 363 -11.98 10.88 8.68
N ALA A 364 -12.39 9.93 9.52
CA ALA A 364 -11.58 8.76 9.85
C ALA A 364 -11.38 7.85 8.63
N ALA A 365 -12.44 7.60 7.84
CA ALA A 365 -12.36 6.85 6.59
C ALA A 365 -11.46 7.55 5.55
N ALA A 366 -11.56 8.88 5.41
CA ALA A 366 -10.71 9.67 4.54
C ALA A 366 -9.22 9.58 4.95
N ARG A 367 -8.92 9.62 6.25
CA ARG A 367 -7.56 9.42 6.77
C ARG A 367 -7.02 8.02 6.44
N ILE A 368 -7.86 7.00 6.55
CA ILE A 368 -7.49 5.62 6.19
C ILE A 368 -7.20 5.49 4.68
N CYS A 369 -8.00 6.14 3.84
CA CYS A 369 -7.80 6.17 2.39
C CYS A 369 -6.61 7.04 1.96
N GLY A 370 -6.21 8.02 2.76
CA GLY A 370 -5.16 8.98 2.43
C GLY A 370 -3.76 8.37 2.34
N SER A 371 -2.87 9.03 1.59
CA SER A 371 -1.46 8.67 1.45
C SER A 371 -0.58 9.85 1.85
N ARG A 372 -0.20 9.93 3.14
CA ARG A 372 0.53 11.07 3.69
C ARG A 372 2.04 10.90 3.56
N ALA A 373 2.73 11.90 3.03
CA ALA A 373 4.18 11.93 2.89
C ALA A 373 4.89 11.64 4.23
N GLY A 374 4.39 12.18 5.34
CA GLY A 374 4.91 11.92 6.69
C GLY A 374 4.95 10.43 7.07
N ASN A 375 3.94 9.63 6.70
CA ASN A 375 3.95 8.19 6.98
C ASN A 375 5.06 7.46 6.19
N MET A 376 5.25 7.84 4.92
CA MET A 376 6.32 7.28 4.10
C MET A 376 7.69 7.71 4.58
N ARG A 377 7.85 8.99 4.96
CA ARG A 377 9.08 9.55 5.54
C ARG A 377 9.48 8.80 6.82
N ALA A 378 8.50 8.53 7.69
CA ALA A 378 8.71 7.73 8.89
C ALA A 378 9.09 6.28 8.57
N PHE A 379 8.46 5.64 7.57
CA PHE A 379 8.88 4.31 7.13
C PHE A 379 10.33 4.29 6.62
N LEU A 380 10.72 5.23 5.75
CA LEU A 380 12.09 5.32 5.24
C LEU A 380 13.11 5.43 6.38
N ARG A 381 12.87 6.34 7.33
CA ARG A 381 13.84 6.62 8.41
C ARG A 381 13.81 5.59 9.54
N LEU A 382 12.62 5.26 10.04
CA LEU A 382 12.45 4.48 11.26
C LEU A 382 12.48 2.98 10.99
N VAL A 383 11.98 2.55 9.83
CA VAL A 383 11.88 1.13 9.50
C VAL A 383 13.02 0.73 8.56
N LEU A 384 13.09 1.35 7.39
CA LEU A 384 14.04 0.92 6.37
C LEU A 384 15.49 1.18 6.78
N ASP A 385 15.81 2.38 7.26
CA ASP A 385 17.19 2.75 7.62
C ASP A 385 17.58 2.26 9.03
N ARG A 386 16.70 2.38 10.02
CA ARG A 386 17.03 2.03 11.42
C ARG A 386 16.84 0.55 11.74
N GLU A 387 15.78 -0.09 11.27
CA GLU A 387 15.47 -1.49 11.62
C GLU A 387 15.93 -2.50 10.57
N LEU A 388 15.75 -2.19 9.29
CA LEU A 388 16.15 -3.05 8.17
C LEU A 388 17.55 -2.72 7.64
N GLY A 389 18.17 -1.65 8.15
CA GLY A 389 19.51 -1.18 7.82
C GLY A 389 19.60 -0.41 6.51
N SER A 390 19.27 -1.06 5.38
CA SER A 390 19.17 -0.41 4.08
C SER A 390 18.37 -1.28 3.09
N VAL A 391 18.07 -0.75 1.89
CA VAL A 391 17.46 -1.59 0.84
C VAL A 391 18.42 -2.68 0.37
N GLU A 392 19.72 -2.38 0.29
CA GLU A 392 20.75 -3.34 -0.07
C GLU A 392 20.84 -4.46 0.97
N GLN A 393 20.81 -4.13 2.27
CA GLN A 393 20.79 -5.13 3.35
C GLN A 393 19.48 -5.95 3.33
N TYR A 394 18.34 -5.30 3.08
CA TYR A 394 17.07 -5.99 2.87
C TYR A 394 17.15 -7.00 1.71
N LEU A 395 17.72 -6.59 0.57
CA LEU A 395 17.86 -7.45 -0.61
C LEU A 395 18.79 -8.64 -0.34
N SER A 396 19.90 -8.44 0.36
CA SER A 396 20.85 -9.52 0.65
C SER A 396 20.33 -10.47 1.72
N GLU A 397 19.86 -9.96 2.85
CA GLU A 397 19.51 -10.78 4.01
C GLU A 397 18.11 -11.41 3.91
N ARG A 398 17.18 -10.76 3.21
CA ARG A 398 15.77 -11.21 3.16
C ARG A 398 15.34 -11.72 1.79
N CYS A 399 15.90 -11.17 0.71
CA CYS A 399 15.54 -11.57 -0.66
C CYS A 399 16.57 -12.52 -1.32
N GLY A 400 17.74 -12.70 -0.70
CA GLY A 400 18.78 -13.62 -1.13
C GLY A 400 19.62 -13.13 -2.32
N PHE A 401 19.78 -11.82 -2.51
CA PHE A 401 20.62 -11.25 -3.56
C PHE A 401 22.08 -11.17 -3.11
N SER A 402 23.02 -11.49 -4.00
CA SER A 402 24.43 -11.20 -3.78
C SER A 402 24.74 -9.71 -3.98
N GLU A 403 25.84 -9.22 -3.41
CA GLU A 403 26.28 -7.83 -3.58
C GLU A 403 26.46 -7.44 -5.07
N ILE A 404 26.96 -8.38 -5.88
CA ILE A 404 27.16 -8.18 -7.32
C ILE A 404 25.81 -8.01 -8.03
N GLU A 405 24.81 -8.82 -7.66
CA GLU A 405 23.46 -8.71 -8.21
C GLU A 405 22.79 -7.40 -7.80
N ILE A 406 22.96 -6.95 -6.56
CA ILE A 406 22.43 -5.66 -6.08
C ILE A 406 23.02 -4.49 -6.89
N VAL A 407 24.34 -4.47 -7.09
CA VAL A 407 25.01 -3.44 -7.91
C VAL A 407 24.50 -3.48 -9.35
N LYS A 408 24.41 -4.67 -9.95
CA LYS A 408 23.91 -4.83 -11.32
C LYS A 408 22.46 -4.39 -11.46
N LEU A 409 21.60 -4.79 -10.53
CA LEU A 409 20.20 -4.39 -10.46
C LEU A 409 20.09 -2.87 -10.38
N ARG A 410 20.75 -2.26 -9.38
CA ARG A 410 20.75 -0.81 -9.18
C ARG A 410 21.19 -0.06 -10.44
N ASP A 411 22.35 -0.41 -11.00
CA ASP A 411 22.90 0.29 -12.16
C ASP A 411 22.02 0.11 -13.42
N SER A 412 21.34 -1.04 -13.54
CA SER A 412 20.40 -1.29 -14.64
C SER A 412 19.12 -0.44 -14.58
N LEU A 413 18.76 0.07 -13.40
CA LEU A 413 17.59 0.93 -13.21
C LEU A 413 17.89 2.40 -13.50
N ILE A 414 19.14 2.78 -13.73
CA ILE A 414 19.55 4.18 -13.90
C ILE A 414 19.71 4.51 -15.39
N ALA A 415 19.29 5.71 -15.78
CA ALA A 415 19.52 6.28 -17.11
C ALA A 415 20.09 7.70 -17.00
N LYS A 416 20.94 8.11 -17.96
CA LYS A 416 21.42 9.50 -18.08
C LYS A 416 20.55 10.23 -19.11
N VAL A 417 19.97 11.37 -18.75
CA VAL A 417 19.02 12.15 -19.57
C VAL A 417 19.38 13.64 -19.57
N SER A 418 18.76 14.44 -20.45
CA SER A 418 18.86 15.90 -20.38
C SER A 418 18.20 16.44 -19.09
N PRO A 419 18.70 17.53 -18.48
CA PRO A 419 18.04 18.15 -17.32
C PRO A 419 16.58 18.56 -17.58
N THR A 420 16.21 18.77 -18.85
CA THR A 420 14.83 19.08 -19.28
C THR A 420 13.89 17.88 -19.21
N ASP A 421 14.42 16.66 -19.20
CA ASP A 421 13.65 15.41 -19.24
C ASP A 421 13.40 14.83 -17.83
N VAL A 422 13.98 15.46 -16.80
CA VAL A 422 13.80 15.09 -15.40
C VAL A 422 12.38 15.42 -14.97
N VAL A 423 11.68 14.44 -14.40
CA VAL A 423 10.36 14.62 -13.81
C VAL A 423 10.51 15.41 -12.52
N LYS A 424 9.80 16.54 -12.44
CA LYS A 424 9.80 17.42 -11.27
C LYS A 424 8.51 17.25 -10.48
N GLN A 425 8.59 17.51 -9.18
CA GLN A 425 7.39 17.70 -8.37
C GLN A 425 6.61 18.89 -8.91
N CYS A 426 5.28 18.77 -8.91
CA CYS A 426 4.38 19.80 -9.39
C CYS A 426 3.23 19.99 -8.41
N GLU A 427 2.65 21.19 -8.45
CA GLU A 427 1.46 21.53 -7.65
C GLU A 427 0.22 20.84 -8.24
N ILE A 428 -0.63 20.31 -7.37
CA ILE A 428 -1.96 19.78 -7.72
C ILE A 428 -2.96 20.56 -6.88
N LYS A 429 -3.93 21.20 -7.55
CA LYS A 429 -4.91 22.06 -6.90
C LYS A 429 -5.73 21.27 -5.87
N GLY A 430 -5.88 21.81 -4.66
CA GLY A 430 -6.67 21.19 -3.58
C GLY A 430 -6.00 19.95 -2.96
N TRP A 431 -4.69 19.80 -3.13
CA TRP A 431 -3.94 18.69 -2.56
C TRP A 431 -2.52 19.09 -2.15
N THR A 432 -2.04 18.56 -1.03
CA THR A 432 -0.62 18.61 -0.64
C THR A 432 -0.11 17.24 -0.20
N ALA A 433 1.20 17.00 -0.29
CA ALA A 433 1.77 15.70 0.04
C ALA A 433 1.64 15.35 1.55
N ASP A 434 1.80 16.32 2.43
CA ASP A 434 1.64 16.13 3.88
C ASP A 434 0.17 16.32 4.33
N GLY A 435 -0.57 17.25 3.72
CA GLY A 435 -1.94 17.62 4.07
C GLY A 435 -3.05 16.87 3.31
N GLY A 436 -2.71 16.07 2.30
CA GLY A 436 -3.64 15.29 1.47
C GLY A 436 -4.64 16.15 0.70
N VAL A 437 -5.77 15.55 0.27
CA VAL A 437 -6.82 16.29 -0.44
C VAL A 437 -7.63 17.14 0.55
N GLU A 438 -7.79 18.42 0.23
CA GLU A 438 -8.70 19.34 0.89
C GLU A 438 -10.13 19.04 0.39
N ASP A 439 -11.01 18.57 1.29
CA ASP A 439 -12.41 18.25 0.96
C ASP A 439 -13.31 19.52 0.94
#